data_AF-A0A952F035-F1
#
_entry.id   AF-A0A952F035-F1
#
_cell.length_a   1.000
_cell.length_b   1.000
_cell.length_c   1.000
_cell.angle_alpha   90.00
_cell.angle_beta   90.00
_cell.angle_gamma   90.00
#
_symmetry.space_group_name_H-M   'P 1'
#
loop_
_entity.id
_entity.type
_entity.pdbx_description
1 polymer ?
#
loop_
_entity_poly.entity_id
_entity_poly.type
_entity_poly.pdbx_seq_one_letter_code
_entity_poly.pdbx_strand_id
1 'polypeptide(L)'
;MAKVFRVLIAGVVSTSASAVMAAAPAQADEATYLHRLQPTYTSLSTQQLLAEGYRVCKAERGGMNSADAVKMVFNDLDVWVAAATDIVPAAVEEL
;
A
#
# COMPACT_ATOMS: atom_id res chain seq x y z
N MET A 1 13.50 36.53 -24.51
CA MET A 1 14.21 36.32 -25.79
C MET A 1 14.49 34.84 -25.94
N ALA A 2 13.70 34.16 -26.77
CA ALA A 2 13.79 32.73 -27.03
C ALA A 2 15.02 32.41 -27.90
N LYS A 3 15.80 31.38 -27.54
CA LYS A 3 16.86 30.87 -28.41
C LYS A 3 16.47 29.47 -28.90
N VAL A 4 16.26 29.44 -30.20
CA VAL A 4 15.62 28.42 -31.03
C VAL A 4 16.47 27.15 -31.15
N PHE A 5 15.81 26.01 -30.92
CA PHE A 5 15.84 24.78 -31.71
C PHE A 5 17.08 24.45 -32.56
N ARG A 6 17.77 23.38 -32.17
CA ARG A 6 18.41 22.43 -33.10
C ARG A 6 18.13 21.01 -32.62
N VAL A 7 17.00 20.47 -33.05
CA VAL A 7 16.68 19.05 -32.99
C VAL A 7 17.37 18.38 -34.18
N LEU A 8 18.34 17.50 -33.91
CA LEU A 8 18.79 16.47 -34.85
C LEU A 8 18.57 15.12 -34.17
N ILE A 9 17.64 14.38 -34.77
CA ILE A 9 17.19 13.05 -34.37
C ILE A 9 18.28 12.05 -34.77
N ALA A 10 18.86 11.35 -33.79
CA ALA A 10 19.69 10.17 -34.02
C ALA A 10 19.49 9.17 -32.87
N GLY A 11 18.94 8.00 -33.20
CA GLY A 11 18.99 6.79 -32.37
C GLY A 11 17.82 6.56 -31.42
N VAL A 12 16.73 5.97 -31.91
CA VAL A 12 15.72 5.30 -31.08
C VAL A 12 16.22 3.92 -30.70
N VAL A 13 16.71 3.77 -29.47
CA VAL A 13 16.43 2.62 -28.59
C VAL A 13 16.30 3.22 -27.18
N SER A 14 15.12 3.75 -26.88
CA SER A 14 14.74 3.99 -25.48
C SER A 14 14.35 2.65 -24.89
N THR A 15 15.28 1.96 -24.24
CA THR A 15 14.90 1.04 -23.17
C THR A 15 14.42 1.91 -22.02
N SER A 16 13.15 2.31 -22.04
CA SER A 16 12.51 2.92 -20.89
C SER A 16 12.47 1.86 -19.79
N ALA A 17 13.51 1.82 -18.96
CA ALA A 17 13.43 1.20 -17.66
C ALA A 17 12.36 2.00 -16.90
N SER A 18 11.15 1.44 -16.83
CA SER A 18 10.09 1.97 -15.97
C SER A 18 10.60 1.86 -14.54
N ALA A 19 11.30 2.89 -14.07
CA ALA A 19 11.57 3.07 -12.67
C ALA A 19 10.20 3.30 -12.03
N VAL A 20 9.62 2.22 -11.48
CA VAL A 20 8.52 2.31 -10.53
C VAL A 20 9.11 3.11 -9.37
N MET A 21 8.89 4.42 -9.38
CA MET A 21 9.09 5.24 -8.20
C MET A 21 8.07 4.71 -7.20
N ALA A 22 8.48 3.73 -6.40
CA ALA A 22 7.77 3.40 -5.18
C ALA A 22 7.81 4.68 -4.37
N ALA A 23 6.70 5.42 -4.36
CA ALA A 23 6.51 6.49 -3.41
C ALA A 23 6.83 5.85 -2.06
N ALA A 24 7.87 6.35 -1.39
CA ALA A 24 8.18 5.88 -0.06
C ALA A 24 6.88 5.99 0.73
N PRO A 25 6.42 4.91 1.38
CA PRO A 25 5.25 5.01 2.22
C PRO A 25 5.47 6.19 3.16
N ALA A 26 4.47 7.05 3.30
CA ALA A 26 4.55 8.14 4.24
C ALA A 26 4.66 7.51 5.64
N GLN A 27 5.89 7.37 6.15
CA GLN A 27 6.20 6.71 7.42
C GLN A 27 5.43 7.30 8.62
N ALA A 28 4.86 8.50 8.46
CA ALA A 28 4.00 9.11 9.46
C ALA A 28 2.69 8.32 9.67
N ASP A 29 2.13 7.74 8.61
CA ASP A 29 0.84 7.04 8.65
C ASP A 29 0.99 5.59 9.14
N GLU A 30 2.09 4.93 8.71
CA GLU A 30 2.50 3.61 9.20
C GLU A 30 2.58 3.56 10.74
N ALA A 31 3.13 4.60 11.36
CA ALA A 31 3.27 4.66 12.81
C ALA A 31 1.90 4.72 13.52
N THR A 32 0.95 5.49 12.98
CA THR A 32 -0.41 5.60 13.56
C THR A 32 -1.19 4.30 13.37
N TYR A 33 -1.13 3.71 12.18
CA TYR A 33 -1.68 2.40 11.87
C TYR A 33 -1.18 1.33 12.86
N LEU A 34 0.14 1.26 13.05
CA LEU A 34 0.77 0.31 13.95
C LEU A 34 0.46 0.58 15.43
N HIS A 35 0.39 1.85 15.84
CA HIS A 35 0.04 2.23 17.20
C HIS A 35 -1.39 1.80 17.57
N ARG A 36 -2.32 1.80 16.62
CA ARG A 36 -3.69 1.29 16.83
C ARG A 36 -3.74 -0.23 16.98
N LEU A 37 -2.97 -0.97 16.17
CA LEU A 37 -3.15 -2.42 16.00
C LEU A 37 -2.20 -3.27 16.85
N GLN A 38 -0.92 -2.90 16.98
CA GLN A 38 0.07 -3.72 17.72
C GLN A 38 -0.29 -3.98 19.19
N PRO A 39 -0.89 -3.03 19.95
CA PRO A 39 -1.26 -3.29 21.34
C PRO A 39 -2.31 -4.40 21.48
N THR A 40 -3.18 -4.56 20.48
CA THR A 40 -4.31 -5.50 20.50
C THR A 40 -3.95 -6.83 19.85
N TYR A 41 -3.23 -6.82 18.73
CA TYR A 41 -2.88 -8.03 17.96
C TYR A 41 -1.41 -8.39 18.11
N THR A 42 -1.01 -8.64 19.36
CA THR A 42 0.40 -8.95 19.74
C THR A 42 0.95 -10.23 19.11
N SER A 43 0.09 -11.10 18.60
CA SER A 43 0.47 -12.30 17.85
C SER A 43 0.94 -11.99 16.42
N LEU A 44 0.60 -10.82 15.88
CA LEU A 44 1.02 -10.37 14.55
C LEU A 44 2.27 -9.53 14.65
N SER A 45 3.24 -9.81 13.78
CA SER A 45 4.41 -8.94 13.63
C SER A 45 4.03 -7.62 12.97
N THR A 46 4.82 -6.58 13.27
CA THR A 46 4.75 -5.27 12.60
C THR A 46 4.75 -5.40 11.07
N GLN A 47 5.58 -6.29 10.53
CA GLN A 47 5.68 -6.52 9.09
C GLN A 47 4.43 -7.19 8.51
N GLN A 48 3.80 -8.13 9.23
CA GLN A 48 2.54 -8.73 8.79
C GLN A 48 1.43 -7.68 8.74
N LEU A 49 1.32 -6.84 9.78
CA LEU A 49 0.33 -5.76 9.81
C LEU A 49 0.55 -4.78 8.65
N LEU A 50 1.75 -4.26 8.45
CA LEU A 50 2.02 -3.31 7.36
C LEU A 50 1.81 -3.92 5.98
N ALA A 51 2.32 -5.14 5.76
CA ALA A 51 2.18 -5.80 4.47
C ALA A 51 0.71 -6.03 4.12
N GLU A 52 -0.10 -6.41 5.11
CA GLU A 52 -1.53 -6.64 4.92
C GLU A 52 -2.31 -5.33 4.78
N GLY A 53 -2.01 -4.31 5.57
CA GLY A 53 -2.59 -2.97 5.42
C GLY A 53 -2.37 -2.40 4.02
N TYR A 54 -1.15 -2.49 3.50
CA TYR A 54 -0.87 -2.07 2.11
C TYR A 54 -1.60 -2.91 1.06
N ARG A 55 -1.79 -4.21 1.33
CA ARG A 55 -2.58 -5.08 0.45
C ARG A 55 -4.03 -4.62 0.41
N VAL A 56 -4.63 -4.29 1.56
CA VAL A 56 -5.98 -3.71 1.66
C VAL A 56 -6.08 -2.43 0.83
N CYS A 57 -5.20 -1.45 1.06
CA CYS A 57 -5.25 -0.18 0.32
C CYS A 57 -5.07 -0.37 -1.20
N LYS A 58 -4.27 -1.36 -1.61
CA LYS A 58 -4.12 -1.71 -3.03
C LYS A 58 -5.37 -2.37 -3.59
N ALA A 59 -5.98 -3.28 -2.85
CA ALA A 59 -7.17 -4.01 -3.25
C ALA A 59 -8.38 -3.09 -3.39
N GLU A 60 -8.61 -2.20 -2.43
CA GLU A 60 -9.72 -1.23 -2.49
C GLU A 60 -9.53 -0.19 -3.59
N ARG A 61 -8.30 0.31 -3.81
CA ARG A 61 -7.99 1.12 -5.00
C ARG A 61 -8.22 0.37 -6.32
N GLY A 62 -8.16 -0.96 -6.28
CA GLY A 62 -8.50 -1.86 -7.39
C GLY A 62 -10.00 -2.14 -7.54
N GLY A 63 -10.85 -1.56 -6.68
CA GLY A 63 -12.31 -1.74 -6.70
C GLY A 63 -12.82 -2.90 -5.84
N MET A 64 -11.98 -3.53 -5.01
CA MET A 64 -12.44 -4.48 -4.01
C MET A 64 -13.30 -3.77 -2.96
N ASN A 65 -14.44 -4.37 -2.60
CA ASN A 65 -15.27 -3.85 -1.50
C ASN A 65 -14.73 -4.31 -0.14
N SER A 66 -15.09 -3.59 0.92
CA SER A 66 -14.56 -3.83 2.26
C SER A 66 -14.93 -5.21 2.83
N ALA A 67 -16.08 -5.79 2.45
CA ALA A 67 -16.46 -7.13 2.92
C ALA A 67 -15.55 -8.22 2.34
N ASP A 68 -15.13 -8.08 1.08
CA ASP A 68 -14.16 -8.98 0.47
C ASP A 68 -12.73 -8.70 0.97
N ALA A 69 -12.39 -7.45 1.30
CA ALA A 69 -11.13 -7.10 1.95
C ALA A 69 -11.02 -7.74 3.35
N VAL A 70 -12.10 -7.77 4.14
CA VAL A 70 -12.12 -8.48 5.43
C VAL A 70 -11.87 -9.97 5.26
N LYS A 71 -12.48 -10.62 4.26
CA LYS A 71 -12.21 -12.03 3.96
C LYS A 71 -10.77 -12.26 3.54
N MET A 72 -10.19 -11.35 2.76
CA MET A 72 -8.78 -11.41 2.36
C MET A 72 -7.88 -11.39 3.60
N VAL A 73 -8.02 -10.38 4.48
CA VAL A 73 -7.22 -10.26 5.71
C VAL A 73 -7.39 -11.47 6.64
N PHE A 74 -8.63 -11.94 6.82
CA PHE A 74 -8.91 -13.14 7.60
C PHE A 74 -8.11 -14.34 7.11
N ASN A 75 -8.09 -14.57 5.80
CA ASN A 75 -7.38 -15.71 5.19
C ASN A 75 -5.85 -15.50 5.15
N ASP A 76 -5.38 -14.28 4.89
CA ASP A 76 -3.95 -13.98 4.72
C ASP A 76 -3.19 -14.01 6.06
N LEU A 77 -3.84 -13.59 7.15
CA LEU A 77 -3.24 -13.54 8.48
C LEU A 77 -3.65 -14.69 9.42
N ASP A 78 -4.61 -15.53 9.02
CA ASP A 78 -5.21 -16.58 9.85
C ASP A 78 -5.68 -16.05 11.22
N VAL A 79 -6.38 -14.91 11.18
CA VAL A 79 -6.86 -14.19 12.37
C VAL A 79 -8.36 -14.34 12.53
N TRP A 80 -8.88 -13.99 13.70
CA TRP A 80 -10.33 -13.88 13.91
C TRP A 80 -10.95 -12.80 13.01
N VAL A 81 -12.20 -13.00 12.59
CA VAL A 81 -12.93 -12.02 11.76
C VAL A 81 -12.97 -10.63 12.41
N ALA A 82 -13.05 -10.57 13.75
CA ALA A 82 -12.99 -9.31 14.50
C ALA A 82 -11.68 -8.54 14.24
N ALA A 83 -10.53 -9.24 14.23
CA ALA A 83 -9.26 -8.62 13.92
C ALA A 83 -9.23 -8.10 12.47
N ALA A 84 -9.75 -8.88 11.53
CA ALA A 84 -9.84 -8.46 10.13
C ALA A 84 -10.75 -7.22 9.95
N THR A 85 -11.87 -7.14 10.66
CA THR A 85 -12.77 -5.98 10.63
C THR A 85 -12.18 -4.72 11.26
N ASP A 86 -11.16 -4.85 12.12
CA ASP A 86 -10.44 -3.72 12.70
C ASP A 86 -9.25 -3.29 11.83
N ILE A 87 -8.56 -4.25 11.21
CA ILE A 87 -7.39 -4.02 10.34
C ILE A 87 -7.78 -3.28 9.05
N VAL A 88 -8.88 -3.66 8.40
CA VAL A 88 -9.32 -3.05 7.12
C VAL A 88 -9.58 -1.55 7.22
N PRO A 89 -10.45 -1.05 8.12
CA PRO A 89 -10.70 0.38 8.24
C PRO A 89 -9.47 1.14 8.70
N ALA A 90 -8.67 0.58 9.62
CA ALA A 90 -7.42 1.21 10.05
C ALA A 90 -6.44 1.39 8.88
N ALA A 91 -6.38 0.43 7.96
CA ALA A 91 -5.53 0.55 6.78
C ALA A 91 -6.02 1.66 5.85
N VAL A 92 -7.32 1.73 5.58
CA VAL A 92 -7.89 2.75 4.67
C VAL A 92 -7.82 4.17 5.25
N GLU A 93 -7.89 4.29 6.58
CA GLU A 93 -7.83 5.57 7.28
C GLU A 93 -6.40 6.11 7.44
N GLU A 94 -5.42 5.22 7.58
CA GLU A 94 -4.06 5.55 8.04
C GLU A 94 -2.94 5.00 7.10
N LEU A 95 -3.22 4.57 5.85
CA LEU A 95 -2.20 4.15 4.84
C LEU A 95 -2.57 4.53 3.39
#